data_AF-A0A074XX14-F1
#
_entry.id   AF-A0A074XX14-F1
#
_cell.length_a   1.000
_cell.length_b   1.000
_cell.length_c   1.000
_cell.angle_alpha   90.00
_cell.angle_beta   90.00
_cell.angle_gamma   90.00
#
_symmetry.space_group_name_H-M   'P 1'
#
loop_
_entity.id
_entity.type
_entity.pdbx_description
1 polymer ?
#
loop_
_entity_poly.entity_id
_entity_poly.type
_entity_poly.pdbx_seq_one_letter_code
_entity_poly.pdbx_strand_id
1 'polypeptide(L)'
;MATSDQIKNALLTEHFRYTPLTLLDDIINTVNELVYQAVSEIETALLNVPKEQLGFPANAPAQQDGAEDNNGEDASEAAARIEIEAGIVKLESLLNSTIDKNFDKLEIYTLRNLLTVSNAKEDEGLENWIVLDHYKNIQPPSADGNAPTPESVNRLRRKVQETEKLQSALKAEAAQNEALLAQLRPLMSAAPAAQSSLKPDQDTTQQTQNSSFSFLTNAPSASALGVGSERHANSLAQNTSFVYSQIPALRDIVAALRTHLVTLPVKNMAATVDQSTEARHAYIESQTRRALDRTGVDASVTPDTESLGRRMGGDETRALEGIVAAMAAQNQASDKMEE
;
A
#
# COMPACT_ATOMS: atom_id res chain seq x y z
N MET A 1 -35.41 36.97 -20.23
CA MET A 1 -34.26 37.85 -20.47
C MET A 1 -33.76 38.29 -19.11
N ALA A 2 -32.48 38.08 -18.80
CA ALA A 2 -31.93 38.59 -17.54
C ALA A 2 -32.05 40.11 -17.51
N THR A 3 -32.37 40.69 -16.36
CA THR A 3 -32.39 42.16 -16.22
C THR A 3 -30.96 42.69 -16.32
N SER A 4 -30.77 43.94 -16.77
CA SER A 4 -29.43 44.55 -16.87
C SER A 4 -28.67 44.47 -15.54
N ASP A 5 -29.36 44.70 -14.42
CA ASP A 5 -28.75 44.57 -13.09
C ASP A 5 -28.30 43.13 -12.76
N GLN A 6 -28.99 42.11 -13.27
CA GLN A 6 -28.53 40.71 -13.15
C GLN A 6 -27.28 40.45 -13.99
N ILE A 7 -27.15 41.08 -15.16
CA ILE A 7 -25.97 40.95 -16.02
C ILE A 7 -24.76 41.64 -15.38
N LYS A 8 -24.93 42.85 -14.84
CA LYS A 8 -23.89 43.55 -14.06
C LYS A 8 -23.39 42.71 -12.89
N ASN A 9 -24.32 42.17 -12.09
CA ASN A 9 -23.98 41.35 -10.94
C ASN A 9 -23.29 40.06 -11.38
N ALA A 10 -23.77 39.40 -12.45
CA ALA A 10 -23.12 38.20 -12.99
C ALA A 10 -21.68 38.49 -13.42
N LEU A 11 -21.45 39.59 -14.13
CA LEU A 11 -20.13 40.01 -14.59
C LEU A 11 -19.17 40.24 -13.42
N LEU A 12 -19.62 40.96 -12.39
CA LEU A 12 -18.82 41.20 -11.18
C LEU A 12 -18.58 39.91 -10.41
N THR A 13 -19.59 39.06 -10.25
CA THR A 13 -19.46 37.78 -9.55
C THR A 13 -18.49 36.84 -10.26
N GLU A 14 -18.46 36.88 -11.59
CA GLU A 14 -17.55 36.08 -12.38
C GLU A 14 -16.12 36.62 -12.31
N HIS A 15 -15.96 37.95 -12.33
CA HIS A 15 -14.65 38.59 -12.17
C HIS A 15 -14.03 38.32 -10.80
N PHE A 16 -14.79 38.55 -9.73
CA PHE A 16 -14.32 38.36 -8.36
C PHE A 16 -14.33 36.89 -7.92
N ARG A 17 -15.11 36.04 -8.59
CA ARG A 17 -15.39 34.64 -8.20
C ARG A 17 -16.20 34.48 -6.91
N TYR A 18 -16.70 35.59 -6.37
CA TYR A 18 -17.61 35.67 -5.23
C TYR A 18 -18.54 36.87 -5.44
N THR A 19 -19.64 36.93 -4.70
CA THR A 19 -20.57 38.07 -4.79
C THR A 19 -19.97 39.28 -4.07
N PRO A 20 -20.06 40.50 -4.65
CA PRO A 20 -19.64 41.73 -3.98
C PRO A 20 -20.18 41.89 -2.56
N LEU A 21 -21.39 41.38 -2.31
CA LEU A 21 -22.02 41.39 -0.98
C LEU A 21 -21.23 40.56 0.04
N THR A 22 -20.73 39.38 -0.32
CA THR A 22 -19.95 38.53 0.59
C THR A 22 -18.67 39.21 1.07
N LEU A 23 -18.00 40.00 0.21
CA LEU A 23 -16.84 40.77 0.63
C LEU A 23 -17.18 41.78 1.72
N LEU A 24 -18.34 42.44 1.62
CA LEU A 24 -18.77 43.43 2.59
C LEU A 24 -19.21 42.77 3.89
N ASP A 25 -19.92 41.64 3.81
CA ASP A 25 -20.26 40.82 4.97
C ASP A 25 -19.01 40.41 5.76
N ASP A 26 -17.97 39.92 5.07
CA ASP A 26 -16.70 39.53 5.69
C ASP A 26 -15.99 40.74 6.33
N ILE A 27 -16.00 41.91 5.69
CA ILE A 27 -15.43 43.14 6.26
C ILE A 27 -16.20 43.57 7.53
N ILE A 28 -17.53 43.53 7.52
CA ILE A 28 -18.34 43.90 8.68
C ILE A 28 -18.11 42.93 9.84
N ASN A 29 -18.08 41.63 9.54
CA ASN A 29 -17.82 40.60 10.55
C ASN A 29 -16.44 40.77 11.19
N THR A 30 -15.39 40.96 10.39
CA THR A 30 -14.02 41.15 10.90
C THR A 30 -13.87 42.43 11.72
N VAL A 31 -14.55 43.51 11.34
CA VAL A 31 -14.54 44.77 12.12
C VAL A 31 -15.26 44.58 13.45
N ASN A 32 -16.42 43.92 13.46
CA ASN A 32 -17.16 43.64 14.68
C ASN A 32 -16.33 42.76 15.64
N GLU A 33 -15.69 41.71 15.14
CA GLU A 33 -14.77 40.88 15.93
C GLU A 33 -13.61 41.70 16.52
N LEU A 34 -12.98 42.55 15.72
CA LEU A 34 -11.88 43.42 16.16
C LEU A 34 -12.33 44.42 17.23
N VAL A 35 -13.55 44.94 17.13
CA VAL A 35 -14.14 45.86 18.10
C VAL A 35 -14.34 45.16 19.43
N TYR A 36 -14.96 43.97 19.43
CA TYR A 36 -15.13 43.19 20.66
C TYR A 36 -13.79 42.85 21.31
N GLN A 37 -12.80 42.48 20.50
CA GLN A 37 -11.44 42.25 20.98
C GLN A 37 -10.82 43.52 21.59
N ALA A 38 -10.90 44.66 20.90
CA ALA A 38 -10.33 45.92 21.37
C ALA A 38 -11.02 46.41 22.66
N VAL A 39 -12.34 46.28 22.77
CA VAL A 39 -13.10 46.63 23.98
C VAL A 39 -12.68 45.74 25.15
N SER A 40 -12.51 44.43 24.91
CA SER A 40 -12.04 43.49 25.94
C SER A 40 -10.58 43.74 26.36
N GLU A 41 -9.70 44.12 25.42
CA GLU A 41 -8.32 44.53 25.72
C GLU A 41 -8.28 45.85 26.52
N ILE A 42 -9.17 46.80 26.20
CA ILE A 42 -9.33 48.03 26.97
C ILE A 42 -9.85 47.73 28.38
N GLU A 43 -10.81 46.81 28.52
CA GLU A 43 -11.30 46.36 29.83
C GLU A 43 -10.18 45.79 30.68
N THR A 44 -9.43 44.82 30.15
CA THR A 44 -8.31 44.22 30.86
C THR A 44 -7.22 45.24 31.17
N ALA A 45 -6.93 46.17 30.25
CA ALA A 45 -5.97 47.24 30.49
C ALA A 45 -6.43 48.18 31.63
N LEU A 46 -7.70 48.59 31.66
CA LEU A 46 -8.24 49.46 32.70
C LEU A 46 -8.29 48.77 34.07
N LEU A 47 -8.62 47.47 34.12
CA LEU A 47 -8.62 46.68 35.35
C LEU A 47 -7.21 46.45 35.93
N ASN A 48 -6.17 46.49 35.09
CA ASN A 48 -4.78 46.35 35.52
C ASN A 48 -4.16 47.67 36.03
N VAL A 49 -4.77 48.82 35.75
CA VAL A 49 -4.26 50.13 36.19
C VAL A 49 -4.75 50.43 37.62
N PRO A 50 -3.87 50.90 38.53
CA PRO A 50 -4.27 51.20 39.91
C PRO A 50 -5.27 52.36 39.98
N LYS A 51 -6.27 52.24 40.87
CA LYS A 51 -7.40 53.18 41.05
C LYS A 51 -7.00 54.66 41.21
N GLU A 52 -5.86 54.90 41.86
CA GLU A 52 -5.29 56.23 42.12
C GLU A 52 -4.89 56.96 40.83
N GLN A 53 -4.48 56.20 39.81
CA GLN A 53 -4.04 56.73 38.52
C GLN A 53 -5.22 56.97 37.56
N LEU A 54 -6.32 56.25 37.74
CA LEU A 54 -7.60 56.47 37.03
C LEU A 54 -8.41 57.65 37.60
N GLY A 55 -8.01 58.20 38.76
CA GLY A 55 -8.70 59.33 39.38
C GLY A 55 -9.90 58.95 40.22
N PHE A 56 -10.05 57.68 40.60
CA PHE A 56 -11.06 57.28 41.58
C PHE A 56 -10.70 57.85 42.96
N PRO A 57 -11.66 58.49 43.67
CA PRO A 57 -11.39 58.99 45.01
C PRO A 57 -11.08 57.82 45.94
N ALA A 58 -9.95 57.88 46.65
CA ALA A 58 -9.53 56.85 47.60
C ALA A 58 -10.55 56.60 48.73
N ASN A 59 -11.46 57.56 48.97
CA ASN A 59 -12.56 57.48 49.91
C ASN A 59 -13.88 57.86 49.22
N ALA A 60 -14.48 56.93 48.47
CA ALA A 60 -15.89 57.06 48.09
C ALA A 60 -16.77 56.93 49.35
N PRO A 61 -17.80 57.78 49.54
CA PRO A 61 -18.65 57.69 50.72
C PRO A 61 -19.49 56.41 50.59
N ALA A 62 -19.26 55.47 51.51
CA ALA A 62 -20.11 54.31 51.70
C ALA A 62 -21.55 54.79 51.98
N GLN A 63 -22.43 54.69 50.99
CA GLN A 63 -23.85 54.91 51.18
C GLN A 63 -24.53 53.54 51.41
N GLN A 64 -24.61 53.18 52.71
CA GLN A 64 -25.49 52.18 53.39
C GLN A 64 -25.32 50.70 53.02
N ASP A 65 -25.27 49.72 53.92
CA ASP A 65 -25.56 49.63 55.35
C ASP A 65 -24.70 48.51 55.98
N GLY A 66 -24.14 48.77 57.17
CA GLY A 66 -23.83 47.77 58.21
C GLY A 66 -22.83 46.65 57.89
N ALA A 67 -21.54 46.95 57.94
CA ALA A 67 -20.52 46.01 58.48
C ALA A 67 -19.24 46.79 58.80
N GLU A 68 -18.92 46.91 60.08
CA GLU A 68 -17.58 47.25 60.55
C GLU A 68 -16.66 46.05 60.24
N ASP A 69 -15.64 46.23 59.41
CA ASP A 69 -14.32 45.58 59.53
C ASP A 69 -13.49 45.84 58.26
N ASN A 70 -12.29 46.41 58.41
CA ASN A 70 -11.05 46.33 57.60
C ASN A 70 -11.06 46.20 56.05
N ASN A 71 -12.20 46.26 55.35
CA ASN A 71 -12.39 45.97 53.92
C ASN A 71 -12.80 47.21 53.10
N GLY A 72 -12.49 48.41 53.59
CA GLY A 72 -12.85 49.66 52.90
C GLY A 72 -12.12 49.85 51.56
N GLU A 73 -10.88 49.37 51.46
CA GLU A 73 -10.11 49.40 50.21
C GLU A 73 -10.68 48.44 49.16
N ASP A 74 -11.11 47.23 49.57
CA ASP A 74 -11.75 46.24 48.70
C ASP A 74 -13.12 46.72 48.20
N ALA A 75 -13.90 47.40 49.04
CA ALA A 75 -15.21 47.96 48.65
C ALA A 75 -15.05 49.12 47.64
N SER A 76 -14.05 49.98 47.81
CA SER A 76 -13.72 51.04 46.85
C SER A 76 -13.21 50.47 45.53
N GLU A 77 -12.42 49.39 45.55
CA GLU A 77 -11.96 48.69 44.35
C GLU A 77 -13.08 47.97 43.61
N ALA A 78 -13.98 47.32 44.33
CA ALA A 78 -15.17 46.71 43.74
C ALA A 78 -16.08 47.77 43.08
N ALA A 79 -16.28 48.93 43.72
CA ALA A 79 -17.03 50.03 43.14
C ALA A 79 -16.39 50.58 41.86
N ALA A 80 -15.07 50.76 41.85
CA ALA A 80 -14.34 51.20 40.66
C ALA A 80 -14.45 50.20 39.51
N ARG A 81 -14.38 48.88 39.79
CA ARG A 81 -14.57 47.83 38.78
C ARG A 81 -15.96 47.86 38.16
N ILE A 82 -17.01 48.02 38.98
CA ILE A 82 -18.41 48.12 38.50
C ILE A 82 -18.60 49.37 37.64
N GLU A 83 -17.99 50.50 38.01
CA GLU A 83 -18.07 51.72 37.20
C GLU A 83 -17.33 51.59 35.86
N ILE A 84 -16.16 50.93 35.85
CA ILE A 84 -15.40 50.61 34.64
C ILE A 84 -16.23 49.69 33.73
N GLU A 85 -16.77 48.59 34.25
CA GLU A 85 -17.62 47.66 33.51
C GLU A 85 -18.85 48.36 32.93
N ALA A 86 -19.54 49.19 33.72
CA ALA A 86 -20.68 49.98 33.24
C ALA A 86 -20.29 51.01 32.17
N GLY A 87 -19.08 51.58 32.25
CA GLY A 87 -18.52 52.48 31.25
C GLY A 87 -18.19 51.76 29.94
N ILE A 88 -17.63 50.56 30.04
CA ILE A 88 -17.26 49.71 28.90
C ILE A 88 -18.49 49.22 28.15
N VAL A 89 -19.52 48.77 28.86
CA VAL A 89 -20.80 48.37 28.24
C VAL A 89 -21.45 49.54 27.48
N LYS A 90 -21.36 50.77 28.02
CA LYS A 90 -21.82 51.99 27.31
C LYS A 90 -20.96 52.29 26.09
N LEU A 91 -19.65 52.16 26.20
CA LEU A 91 -18.71 52.36 25.09
C LEU A 91 -18.98 51.35 23.98
N GLU A 92 -19.12 50.06 24.30
CA GLU A 92 -19.46 48.99 23.38
C GLU A 92 -20.77 49.28 22.63
N SER A 93 -21.82 49.66 23.37
CA SER A 93 -23.11 50.01 22.78
C SER A 93 -23.02 51.21 21.82
N LEU A 94 -22.25 52.24 22.18
CA LEU A 94 -22.04 53.41 21.34
C LEU A 94 -21.23 53.06 20.09
N LEU A 95 -20.20 52.24 20.26
CA LEU A 95 -19.28 51.83 19.21
C LEU A 95 -20.02 50.96 18.18
N ASN A 96 -20.80 49.97 18.61
CA ASN A 96 -21.68 49.18 17.73
C ASN A 96 -22.65 50.07 16.96
N SER A 97 -23.39 50.96 17.63
CA SER A 97 -24.34 51.84 16.94
C SER A 97 -23.67 52.76 15.91
N THR A 98 -22.43 53.18 16.18
CA THR A 98 -21.66 54.04 15.28
C THR A 98 -21.08 53.25 14.10
N ILE A 99 -20.59 52.04 14.35
CA ILE A 99 -20.06 51.13 13.34
C ILE A 99 -21.18 50.69 12.41
N ASP A 100 -22.27 50.15 12.92
CA ASP A 100 -23.42 49.72 12.11
C ASP A 100 -23.83 50.83 11.13
N LYS A 101 -24.04 52.05 11.64
CA LYS A 101 -24.46 53.19 10.81
C LYS A 101 -23.43 53.63 9.77
N ASN A 102 -22.14 53.54 10.08
CA ASN A 102 -21.08 53.95 9.15
C ASN A 102 -20.75 52.85 8.13
N PHE A 103 -20.84 51.58 8.54
CA PHE A 103 -20.65 50.43 7.68
C PHE A 103 -21.84 50.19 6.76
N ASP A 104 -23.08 50.47 7.19
CA ASP A 104 -24.24 50.54 6.30
C ASP A 104 -24.01 51.55 5.16
N LYS A 105 -23.44 52.72 5.48
CA LYS A 105 -23.12 53.74 4.46
C LYS A 105 -21.97 53.31 3.56
N LEU A 106 -20.98 52.61 4.12
CA LEU A 106 -19.87 52.06 3.35
C LEU A 106 -20.38 50.98 2.40
N GLU A 107 -21.26 50.09 2.85
CA GLU A 107 -21.91 49.05 2.04
C GLU A 107 -22.66 49.70 0.87
N ILE A 108 -23.54 50.67 1.16
CA ILE A 108 -24.29 51.38 0.13
C ILE A 108 -23.36 52.11 -0.85
N TYR A 109 -22.31 52.78 -0.35
CA TYR A 109 -21.39 53.52 -1.20
C TYR A 109 -20.57 52.60 -2.10
N THR A 110 -20.04 51.52 -1.55
CA THR A 110 -19.21 50.55 -2.28
C THR A 110 -20.02 49.81 -3.34
N LEU A 111 -21.22 49.34 -3.00
CA LEU A 111 -22.13 48.67 -3.96
C LEU A 111 -22.72 49.61 -5.01
N ARG A 112 -22.70 50.93 -4.79
CA ARG A 112 -23.25 51.91 -5.75
C ARG A 112 -22.18 52.54 -6.66
N ASN A 113 -20.95 52.68 -6.17
CA ASN A 113 -19.92 53.48 -6.84
C ASN A 113 -18.65 52.71 -7.19
N LEU A 114 -18.24 51.72 -6.38
CA LEU A 114 -16.98 50.99 -6.58
C LEU A 114 -17.22 49.66 -7.28
N LEU A 115 -18.12 48.85 -6.71
CA LEU A 115 -18.46 47.50 -7.18
C LEU A 115 -19.66 47.56 -8.13
N THR A 116 -19.58 48.47 -9.12
CA THR A 116 -20.60 48.64 -10.15
C THR A 116 -19.96 48.79 -11.51
N VAL A 117 -20.50 48.08 -12.51
CA VAL A 117 -20.04 48.18 -13.90
C VAL A 117 -20.51 49.47 -14.58
N SER A 118 -21.73 49.91 -14.28
CA SER A 118 -22.33 51.14 -14.81
C SER A 118 -23.49 51.56 -13.91
N ASN A 119 -23.42 52.77 -13.36
CA ASN A 119 -24.46 53.38 -12.54
C ASN A 119 -25.09 54.62 -13.21
N ALA A 120 -24.50 55.10 -14.31
CA ALA A 120 -25.02 56.21 -15.09
C ALA A 120 -25.94 55.68 -16.21
N LYS A 121 -27.11 56.31 -16.37
CA LYS A 121 -28.06 55.98 -17.45
C LYS A 121 -27.48 56.17 -18.85
N GLU A 122 -26.42 56.97 -18.97
CA GLU A 122 -25.72 57.24 -20.23
C GLU A 122 -24.83 56.06 -20.65
N ASP A 123 -24.43 55.20 -19.70
CA ASP A 123 -23.56 54.04 -19.92
C ASP A 123 -24.38 52.72 -19.99
N GLU A 124 -25.68 52.81 -20.26
CA GLU A 124 -26.57 51.67 -20.41
C GLU A 124 -26.17 50.88 -21.67
N GLY A 125 -25.56 49.69 -21.46
CA GLY A 125 -25.04 48.84 -22.52
C GLY A 125 -23.52 48.65 -22.52
N LEU A 126 -22.78 49.35 -21.64
CA LEU A 126 -21.32 49.16 -21.49
C LEU A 126 -20.97 47.72 -21.05
N GLU A 127 -21.87 47.07 -20.31
CA GLU A 127 -21.77 45.66 -19.90
C GLU A 127 -21.48 44.70 -21.06
N ASN A 128 -22.07 44.96 -22.24
CA ASN A 128 -21.90 44.10 -23.42
C ASN A 128 -20.52 44.26 -24.07
N TRP A 129 -19.80 45.34 -23.75
CA TRP A 129 -18.47 45.62 -24.27
C TRP A 129 -17.35 45.18 -23.33
N ILE A 130 -17.70 44.81 -22.09
CA ILE A 130 -16.74 44.34 -21.10
C ILE A 130 -16.52 42.85 -21.30
N VAL A 131 -15.32 42.49 -21.73
CA VAL A 131 -14.90 41.09 -21.93
C VAL A 131 -13.89 40.75 -20.86
N LEU A 132 -14.22 39.77 -20.01
CA LEU A 132 -13.30 39.28 -18.99
C LEU A 132 -12.18 38.46 -19.66
N ASP A 133 -11.02 38.39 -18.99
CA ASP A 133 -9.82 37.77 -19.56
C ASP A 133 -10.02 36.31 -19.99
N HIS A 134 -10.85 35.53 -19.29
CA HIS A 134 -11.14 34.14 -19.65
C HIS A 134 -12.05 33.99 -20.88
N TYR A 135 -12.78 35.03 -21.29
CA TYR A 135 -13.54 35.02 -22.54
C TYR A 135 -12.68 35.35 -23.77
N LYS A 136 -11.47 35.91 -23.61
CA LYS A 136 -10.58 36.26 -24.74
C LYS A 136 -10.20 35.06 -25.61
N ASN A 137 -10.17 33.86 -25.01
CA ASN A 137 -9.82 32.62 -25.70
C ASN A 137 -11.05 31.84 -26.19
N ILE A 138 -12.26 32.32 -25.89
CA ILE A 138 -13.50 31.67 -26.30
C ILE A 138 -13.89 32.29 -27.63
N GLN A 139 -13.61 31.56 -28.72
CA GLN A 139 -14.19 31.91 -30.00
C GLN A 139 -15.70 31.60 -29.96
N PRO A 140 -16.56 32.47 -30.51
CA PRO A 140 -17.96 32.12 -30.69
C PRO A 140 -18.01 30.81 -31.49
N PRO A 141 -18.97 29.90 -31.21
CA PRO A 141 -19.07 28.66 -31.94
C PRO A 141 -19.14 28.99 -33.43
N SER A 142 -18.08 28.63 -34.16
CA SER A 142 -18.06 28.77 -35.62
C SER A 142 -19.29 28.06 -36.16
N ALA A 143 -20.05 28.72 -37.04
CA ALA A 143 -21.17 28.09 -37.75
C ALA A 143 -20.73 26.91 -38.63
N ASP A 144 -19.41 26.66 -38.71
CA ASP A 144 -18.83 25.46 -39.29
C ASP A 144 -19.20 24.26 -38.42
N GLY A 145 -19.91 23.29 -39.02
CA GLY A 145 -20.38 22.04 -38.39
C GLY A 145 -19.28 21.09 -37.88
N ASN A 146 -18.07 21.60 -37.64
CA ASN A 146 -16.94 20.91 -37.05
C ASN A 146 -16.75 21.25 -35.55
N ALA A 147 -17.65 22.04 -34.96
CA ALA A 147 -17.72 22.18 -33.51
C ALA A 147 -17.94 20.79 -32.87
N PRO A 148 -17.13 20.38 -31.88
CA PRO A 148 -17.27 19.07 -31.25
C PRO A 148 -18.63 18.99 -30.57
N THR A 149 -19.56 18.30 -31.23
CA THR A 149 -20.87 18.02 -30.65
C THR A 149 -20.70 17.12 -29.43
N PRO A 150 -21.58 17.23 -28.41
CA PRO A 150 -21.50 16.35 -27.23
C PRO A 150 -21.56 14.86 -27.63
N GLU A 151 -22.23 14.54 -28.74
CA GLU A 151 -22.25 13.20 -29.31
C GLU A 151 -20.87 12.76 -29.84
N SER A 152 -20.11 13.65 -30.50
CA SER A 152 -18.76 13.34 -30.98
C SER A 152 -17.80 13.05 -29.81
N VAL A 153 -17.91 13.81 -28.71
CA VAL A 153 -17.14 13.61 -27.49
C VAL A 153 -17.51 12.29 -26.84
N ASN A 154 -18.80 11.96 -26.75
CA ASN A 154 -19.25 10.69 -26.19
C ASN A 154 -18.82 9.48 -27.05
N ARG A 155 -18.84 9.62 -28.38
CA ARG A 155 -18.28 8.60 -29.28
C ARG A 155 -16.78 8.41 -29.07
N LEU A 156 -16.03 9.49 -28.89
CA LEU A 156 -14.59 9.41 -28.62
C LEU A 156 -14.32 8.77 -27.25
N ARG A 157 -15.07 9.14 -26.20
CA ARG A 157 -14.97 8.50 -24.88
C ARG A 157 -15.24 7.00 -24.95
N ARG A 158 -16.29 6.59 -25.67
CA ARG A 158 -16.57 5.16 -25.89
C ARG A 158 -15.44 4.48 -26.67
N LYS A 159 -14.90 5.13 -27.70
CA LYS A 159 -13.77 4.59 -28.46
C LYS A 159 -12.54 4.40 -27.57
N VAL A 160 -12.22 5.36 -26.70
CA VAL A 160 -11.12 5.25 -25.73
C VAL A 160 -11.35 4.08 -24.77
N GLN A 161 -12.55 3.94 -24.22
CA GLN A 161 -12.89 2.81 -23.34
C GLN A 161 -12.75 1.46 -24.04
N GLU A 162 -13.20 1.32 -25.29
CA GLU A 162 -13.02 0.09 -26.05
C GLU A 162 -11.54 -0.18 -26.37
N THR A 163 -10.74 0.85 -26.65
CA THR A 163 -9.29 0.68 -26.85
C THR A 163 -8.56 0.28 -25.55
N GLU A 164 -8.99 0.80 -24.39
CA GLU A 164 -8.43 0.42 -23.10
C GLU A 164 -8.77 -1.04 -22.74
N LYS A 165 -10.00 -1.48 -23.00
CA LYS A 165 -10.40 -2.89 -22.83
C LYS A 165 -9.61 -3.83 -23.75
N LEU A 166 -9.42 -3.43 -25.00
CA LEU A 166 -8.59 -4.19 -25.94
C LEU A 166 -7.15 -4.26 -25.42
N GLN A 167 -6.60 -3.14 -24.97
CA GLN A 167 -5.23 -3.08 -24.46
C GLN A 167 -5.04 -3.97 -23.21
N SER A 168 -6.01 -4.02 -22.30
CA SER A 168 -5.92 -4.89 -21.13
C SER A 168 -6.00 -6.38 -21.53
N ALA A 169 -6.86 -6.73 -22.49
CA ALA A 169 -6.94 -8.08 -23.03
C ALA A 169 -5.63 -8.51 -23.73
N LEU A 170 -5.04 -7.65 -24.56
CA LEU A 170 -3.75 -7.92 -25.20
C LEU A 170 -2.61 -8.06 -24.20
N LYS A 171 -2.60 -7.26 -23.13
CA LYS A 171 -1.61 -7.41 -22.05
C LYS A 171 -1.78 -8.73 -21.32
N ALA A 172 -3.01 -9.17 -21.07
CA ALA A 172 -3.28 -10.46 -20.46
C ALA A 172 -2.84 -11.62 -21.37
N GLU A 173 -3.10 -11.54 -22.68
CA GLU A 173 -2.64 -12.52 -23.66
C GLU A 173 -1.11 -12.54 -23.76
N ALA A 174 -0.47 -11.36 -23.80
CA ALA A 174 0.98 -11.26 -23.81
C ALA A 174 1.61 -11.91 -22.57
N ALA A 175 1.02 -11.69 -21.39
CA ALA A 175 1.47 -12.33 -20.14
C ALA A 175 1.26 -13.86 -20.16
N GLN A 176 0.16 -14.35 -20.73
CA GLN A 176 -0.06 -15.79 -20.91
C GLN A 176 0.95 -16.40 -21.89
N ASN A 177 1.19 -15.72 -23.02
CA ASN A 177 2.18 -16.13 -24.01
C ASN A 177 3.60 -16.11 -23.41
N GLU A 178 3.93 -15.13 -22.59
CA GLU A 178 5.21 -15.07 -21.88
C GLU A 178 5.35 -16.21 -20.87
N ALA A 179 4.29 -16.52 -20.10
CA ALA A 179 4.28 -17.66 -19.18
C ALA A 179 4.42 -19.01 -19.91
N LEU A 180 3.73 -19.19 -21.05
CA LEU A 180 3.89 -20.37 -21.90
C LEU A 180 5.31 -20.44 -22.46
N LEU A 181 5.88 -19.33 -22.93
CA LEU A 181 7.28 -19.31 -23.38
C LEU A 181 8.24 -19.61 -22.23
N ALA A 182 7.97 -19.14 -21.02
CA ALA A 182 8.75 -19.45 -19.83
C ALA A 182 8.64 -20.92 -19.41
N GLN A 183 7.53 -21.61 -19.73
CA GLN A 183 7.38 -23.06 -19.55
C GLN A 183 8.03 -23.86 -20.68
N LEU A 184 7.96 -23.37 -21.92
CA LEU A 184 8.53 -24.05 -23.08
C LEU A 184 10.05 -23.88 -23.16
N ARG A 185 10.61 -22.73 -22.77
CA ARG A 185 12.06 -22.48 -22.72
C ARG A 185 12.82 -23.53 -21.92
N PRO A 186 12.45 -23.92 -20.69
CA PRO A 186 13.14 -24.97 -19.94
C PRO A 186 12.90 -26.37 -20.52
N LEU A 187 11.80 -26.61 -21.27
CA LEU A 187 11.57 -27.86 -21.98
C LEU A 187 12.43 -27.97 -23.25
N MET A 188 12.63 -26.86 -23.96
CA MET A 188 13.45 -26.79 -25.18
C MET A 188 14.94 -26.54 -24.92
N SER A 189 15.28 -25.96 -23.76
CA SER A 189 16.65 -25.75 -23.29
C SER A 189 17.25 -27.07 -22.81
N ALA A 190 17.37 -28.01 -23.74
CA ALA A 190 18.18 -29.20 -23.66
C ALA A 190 19.22 -29.18 -24.78
N ALA A 191 19.94 -28.05 -24.97
CA ALA A 191 21.21 -27.92 -25.68
C ALA A 191 21.66 -26.45 -25.75
N PRO A 192 22.97 -26.14 -25.75
CA PRO A 192 24.08 -26.67 -24.96
C PRO A 192 24.50 -25.66 -23.86
N ALA A 193 25.46 -26.06 -23.04
CA ALA A 193 26.12 -25.21 -22.05
C ALA A 193 26.54 -23.84 -22.64
N ALA A 194 25.99 -22.75 -22.11
CA ALA A 194 26.48 -21.41 -22.37
C ALA A 194 27.65 -21.10 -21.44
N GLN A 195 28.86 -21.03 -22.01
CA GLN A 195 29.86 -20.11 -21.50
C GLN A 195 29.32 -18.68 -21.66
N SER A 196 29.04 -18.02 -20.55
CA SER A 196 29.14 -16.56 -20.48
C SER A 196 29.40 -16.16 -19.03
N SER A 197 30.69 -16.05 -18.73
CA SER A 197 31.22 -15.28 -17.62
C SER A 197 30.61 -13.88 -17.57
N LEU A 198 29.96 -13.52 -16.47
CA LEU A 198 29.90 -12.16 -15.92
C LEU A 198 29.63 -12.28 -14.40
N LYS A 199 30.28 -11.41 -13.64
CA LYS A 199 30.46 -11.39 -12.17
C LYS A 199 29.16 -11.23 -11.36
N PRO A 200 29.19 -11.52 -10.04
CA PRO A 200 28.01 -11.75 -9.21
C PRO A 200 27.44 -10.45 -8.66
N ASP A 201 26.12 -10.38 -8.55
CA ASP A 201 25.48 -9.57 -7.50
C ASP A 201 24.46 -10.46 -6.80
N GLN A 202 24.55 -10.43 -5.47
CA GLN A 202 23.77 -11.22 -4.53
C GLN A 202 22.33 -10.71 -4.45
N ASP A 203 21.47 -11.63 -4.01
CA ASP A 203 20.08 -11.43 -3.60
C ASP A 203 19.02 -11.50 -4.72
N THR A 204 18.89 -12.68 -5.31
CA THR A 204 17.55 -13.23 -5.55
C THR A 204 17.60 -14.74 -5.37
N THR A 205 16.70 -15.25 -4.53
CA THR A 205 16.49 -16.68 -4.24
C THR A 205 16.41 -17.48 -5.55
N GLN A 206 17.49 -18.21 -5.83
CA GLN A 206 17.61 -19.11 -6.97
C GLN A 206 16.59 -20.24 -6.82
N GLN A 207 15.41 -20.09 -7.43
CA GLN A 207 14.63 -21.26 -7.84
C GLN A 207 15.39 -21.90 -8.99
N THR A 208 16.08 -22.99 -8.67
CA THR A 208 16.78 -23.86 -9.62
C THR A 208 15.75 -24.40 -10.60
N GLN A 209 15.52 -23.71 -11.72
CA GLN A 209 14.80 -24.26 -12.86
C GLN A 209 15.70 -25.30 -13.52
N ASN A 210 15.79 -26.48 -12.90
CA ASN A 210 16.28 -27.66 -13.57
C ASN A 210 15.34 -27.91 -14.75
N SER A 211 15.82 -27.68 -15.98
CA SER A 211 15.09 -28.04 -17.20
C SER A 211 14.55 -29.46 -17.03
N SER A 212 13.25 -29.66 -17.24
CA SER A 212 12.55 -30.87 -16.79
C SER A 212 13.12 -32.18 -17.37
N PHE A 213 13.88 -32.07 -18.46
CA PHE A 213 14.58 -33.19 -19.10
C PHE A 213 16.09 -33.26 -18.78
N SER A 214 16.66 -32.33 -18.02
CA SER A 214 18.07 -32.34 -17.60
C SER A 214 18.45 -33.55 -16.76
N PHE A 215 17.51 -34.14 -16.04
CA PHE A 215 17.72 -35.41 -15.33
C PHE A 215 18.12 -36.55 -16.28
N LEU A 216 17.59 -36.57 -17.50
CA LEU A 216 17.90 -37.61 -18.49
C LEU A 216 19.33 -37.52 -19.02
N THR A 217 19.94 -36.33 -18.97
CA THR A 217 21.30 -36.08 -19.46
C THR A 217 22.34 -35.98 -18.35
N ASN A 218 21.96 -35.45 -17.18
CA ASN A 218 22.89 -35.12 -16.09
C ASN A 218 23.00 -36.23 -15.04
N ALA A 219 22.20 -37.29 -15.12
CA ALA A 219 22.35 -38.44 -14.23
C ALA A 219 23.73 -39.12 -14.45
N PRO A 220 24.42 -39.57 -13.39
CA PRO A 220 25.75 -40.19 -13.52
C PRO A 220 25.73 -41.45 -14.39
N SER A 221 24.61 -42.17 -14.45
CA SER A 221 24.37 -43.28 -15.38
C SER A 221 24.22 -42.84 -16.84
N ALA A 222 23.61 -41.67 -17.08
CA ALA A 222 23.47 -41.08 -18.41
C ALA A 222 24.82 -40.59 -18.94
N SER A 223 25.66 -39.99 -18.09
CA SER A 223 27.04 -39.61 -18.41
C SER A 223 27.92 -40.83 -18.75
N ALA A 224 27.79 -41.93 -18.00
CA ALA A 224 28.51 -43.18 -18.28
C ALA A 224 28.09 -43.82 -19.62
N LEU A 225 26.85 -43.61 -20.05
CA LEU A 225 26.31 -44.10 -21.32
C LEU A 225 26.44 -43.07 -22.47
N GLY A 226 26.98 -41.88 -22.18
CA GLY A 226 27.21 -40.81 -23.16
C GLY A 226 25.94 -40.14 -23.69
N VAL A 227 24.86 -40.11 -22.91
CA VAL A 227 23.58 -39.49 -23.29
C VAL A 227 23.68 -37.96 -23.10
N GLY A 228 23.56 -37.21 -24.20
CA GLY A 228 23.61 -35.73 -24.19
C GLY A 228 24.96 -35.08 -24.54
N SER A 229 25.96 -35.87 -24.93
CA SER A 229 27.22 -35.33 -25.49
C SER A 229 27.09 -35.13 -27.00
N GLU A 230 27.35 -33.92 -27.49
CA GLU A 230 27.41 -33.54 -28.92
C GLU A 230 28.26 -34.51 -29.77
N ARG A 231 29.24 -35.19 -29.15
CA ARG A 231 30.11 -36.16 -29.83
C ARG A 231 29.44 -37.51 -30.11
N HIS A 232 28.34 -37.83 -29.43
CA HIS A 232 27.64 -39.11 -29.58
C HIS A 232 26.11 -38.95 -29.47
N ALA A 233 25.50 -38.10 -30.30
CA ALA A 233 24.05 -37.87 -30.32
C ALA A 233 23.20 -39.16 -30.54
N ASN A 234 23.79 -40.20 -31.13
CA ASN A 234 23.15 -41.51 -31.36
C ASN A 234 23.68 -42.61 -30.41
N SER A 235 24.45 -42.27 -29.36
CA SER A 235 25.05 -43.23 -28.43
C SER A 235 24.02 -44.16 -27.79
N LEU A 236 22.88 -43.62 -27.34
CA LEU A 236 21.87 -44.42 -26.67
C LEU A 236 21.23 -45.44 -27.61
N ALA A 237 20.86 -45.03 -28.83
CA ALA A 237 20.30 -45.93 -29.82
C ALA A 237 21.32 -46.99 -30.27
N GLN A 238 22.60 -46.61 -30.42
CA GLN A 238 23.67 -47.53 -30.80
C GLN A 238 24.02 -48.50 -29.67
N ASN A 239 24.18 -48.02 -28.43
CA ASN A 239 24.46 -48.85 -27.26
C ASN A 239 23.31 -49.81 -26.98
N THR A 240 22.06 -49.37 -27.05
CA THR A 240 20.90 -50.27 -26.88
C THR A 240 20.80 -51.30 -28.00
N SER A 241 21.06 -50.92 -29.26
CA SER A 241 21.12 -51.88 -30.38
C SER A 241 22.27 -52.89 -30.23
N PHE A 242 23.43 -52.45 -29.74
CA PHE A 242 24.57 -53.31 -29.47
C PHE A 242 24.26 -54.28 -28.33
N VAL A 243 23.77 -53.80 -27.18
CA VAL A 243 23.35 -54.68 -26.08
C VAL A 243 22.31 -55.69 -26.55
N TYR A 244 21.31 -55.25 -27.32
CA TYR A 244 20.30 -56.15 -27.90
C TYR A 244 20.94 -57.23 -28.79
N SER A 245 21.93 -56.87 -29.61
CA SER A 245 22.66 -57.83 -30.45
C SER A 245 23.55 -58.80 -29.67
N GLN A 246 24.03 -58.41 -28.48
CA GLN A 246 24.92 -59.23 -27.65
C GLN A 246 24.17 -60.12 -26.65
N ILE A 247 22.90 -59.84 -26.33
CA ILE A 247 22.07 -60.66 -25.42
C ILE A 247 21.96 -62.13 -25.87
N PRO A 248 21.74 -62.47 -27.15
CA PRO A 248 21.71 -63.86 -27.60
C PRO A 248 23.03 -64.60 -27.36
N ALA A 249 24.16 -63.95 -27.67
CA ALA A 249 25.49 -64.52 -27.44
C ALA A 249 25.78 -64.77 -25.95
N LEU A 250 25.36 -63.84 -25.08
CA LEU A 250 25.44 -64.05 -23.62
C LEU A 250 24.52 -65.17 -23.14
N ARG A 251 23.33 -65.33 -23.74
CA ARG A 251 22.40 -66.42 -23.40
C ARG A 251 23.00 -67.78 -23.76
N ASP A 252 23.68 -67.87 -24.90
CA ASP A 252 24.36 -69.09 -25.34
C ASP A 252 25.59 -69.41 -24.47
N ILE A 253 26.37 -68.39 -24.09
CA ILE A 253 27.50 -68.55 -23.16
C ILE A 253 27.00 -68.92 -21.76
N VAL A 254 25.89 -68.36 -21.27
CA VAL A 254 25.30 -68.74 -19.98
C VAL A 254 24.72 -70.16 -20.04
N ALA A 255 24.14 -70.57 -21.18
CA ALA A 255 23.72 -71.95 -21.38
C ALA A 255 24.92 -72.91 -21.36
N ALA A 256 26.02 -72.54 -22.02
CA ALA A 256 27.27 -73.32 -22.01
C ALA A 256 27.95 -73.33 -20.62
N LEU A 257 27.95 -72.21 -19.90
CA LEU A 257 28.48 -72.16 -18.52
C LEU A 257 27.60 -72.93 -17.55
N ARG A 258 26.28 -72.95 -17.75
CA ARG A 258 25.36 -73.81 -16.97
C ARG A 258 25.62 -75.28 -17.22
N THR A 259 25.83 -75.70 -18.47
CA THR A 259 26.20 -77.10 -18.76
C THR A 259 27.57 -77.43 -18.19
N HIS A 260 28.55 -76.52 -18.25
CA HIS A 260 29.86 -76.69 -17.63
C HIS A 260 29.81 -76.70 -16.09
N LEU A 261 28.90 -75.96 -15.46
CA LEU A 261 28.62 -76.01 -14.01
C LEU A 261 28.03 -77.35 -13.58
N VAL A 262 27.18 -77.96 -14.40
CA VAL A 262 26.63 -79.30 -14.17
C VAL A 262 27.73 -80.38 -14.30
N THR A 263 28.79 -80.12 -15.06
CA THR A 263 29.93 -81.05 -15.23
C THR A 263 31.06 -80.89 -14.20
N LEU A 264 31.03 -79.84 -13.36
CA LEU A 264 31.96 -79.75 -12.24
C LEU A 264 31.46 -80.70 -11.13
N PRO A 265 32.29 -81.64 -10.64
CA PRO A 265 31.95 -82.35 -9.42
C PRO A 265 31.84 -81.31 -8.31
N VAL A 266 30.73 -81.36 -7.57
CA VAL A 266 30.52 -80.57 -6.35
C VAL A 266 31.68 -80.88 -5.39
N LYS A 267 32.76 -80.12 -5.47
CA LYS A 267 33.66 -79.99 -4.34
C LYS A 267 32.90 -79.11 -3.37
N ASN A 268 32.33 -79.74 -2.34
CA ASN A 268 31.63 -79.10 -1.23
C ASN A 268 32.46 -77.94 -0.65
N MET A 269 32.31 -76.75 -1.22
CA MET A 269 32.61 -75.45 -0.59
C MET A 269 31.32 -74.75 -0.12
N ALA A 270 30.16 -75.38 -0.32
CA ALA A 270 28.87 -74.89 0.14
C ALA A 270 28.78 -74.76 1.67
N ALA A 271 29.58 -75.50 2.44
CA ALA A 271 29.55 -75.41 3.90
C ALA A 271 30.28 -74.18 4.46
N THR A 272 31.21 -73.56 3.72
CA THR A 272 32.00 -72.41 4.22
C THR A 272 31.52 -71.06 3.66
N VAL A 273 30.86 -71.07 2.50
CA VAL A 273 30.39 -69.84 1.86
C VAL A 273 29.11 -69.34 2.51
N ASP A 274 28.20 -70.25 2.93
CA ASP A 274 26.88 -69.87 3.46
C ASP A 274 26.98 -69.00 4.72
N GLN A 275 27.85 -69.35 5.68
CA GLN A 275 28.10 -68.52 6.87
C GLN A 275 28.71 -67.15 6.53
N SER A 276 29.59 -67.07 5.54
CA SER A 276 30.22 -65.80 5.16
C SER A 276 29.26 -64.90 4.37
N THR A 277 28.44 -65.47 3.49
CA THR A 277 27.41 -64.73 2.75
C THR A 277 26.30 -64.29 3.67
N GLU A 278 25.83 -65.14 4.59
CA GLU A 278 24.79 -64.80 5.56
C GLU A 278 25.28 -63.73 6.56
N ALA A 279 26.53 -63.82 7.02
CA ALA A 279 27.15 -62.75 7.81
C ALA A 279 27.28 -61.43 7.04
N ARG A 280 27.58 -61.49 5.72
CA ARG A 280 27.64 -60.29 4.87
C ARG A 280 26.26 -59.71 4.60
N HIS A 281 25.24 -60.55 4.41
CA HIS A 281 23.85 -60.14 4.24
C HIS A 281 23.34 -59.48 5.52
N ALA A 282 23.55 -60.09 6.69
CA ALA A 282 23.21 -59.49 7.97
C ALA A 282 23.97 -58.19 8.23
N TYR A 283 25.25 -58.09 7.82
CA TYR A 283 26.02 -56.86 7.94
C TYR A 283 25.49 -55.76 7.01
N ILE A 284 25.21 -56.07 5.75
CA ILE A 284 24.62 -55.13 4.78
C ILE A 284 23.26 -54.68 5.29
N GLU A 285 22.41 -55.59 5.77
CA GLU A 285 21.11 -55.29 6.34
C GLU A 285 21.22 -54.42 7.61
N SER A 286 22.19 -54.68 8.48
CA SER A 286 22.45 -53.82 9.65
C SER A 286 22.92 -52.42 9.26
N GLN A 287 23.73 -52.29 8.21
CA GLN A 287 24.23 -50.99 7.73
C GLN A 287 23.17 -50.23 6.96
N THR A 288 22.36 -50.90 6.14
CA THR A 288 21.22 -50.27 5.46
C THR A 288 20.19 -49.83 6.49
N ARG A 289 19.93 -50.62 7.53
CA ARG A 289 19.06 -50.22 8.64
C ARG A 289 19.61 -49.00 9.37
N ARG A 290 20.89 -49.00 9.72
CA ARG A 290 21.54 -47.84 10.36
C ARG A 290 21.55 -46.58 9.48
N ALA A 291 21.66 -46.75 8.17
CA ALA A 291 21.55 -45.65 7.21
C ALA A 291 20.12 -45.14 7.10
N LEU A 292 19.12 -46.03 7.11
CA LEU A 292 17.69 -45.68 7.12
C LEU A 292 17.29 -44.94 8.40
N ASP A 293 17.79 -45.39 9.55
CA ASP A 293 17.59 -44.71 10.85
C ASP A 293 18.19 -43.30 10.83
N ARG A 294 19.38 -43.13 10.24
CA ARG A 294 20.01 -41.82 10.07
C ARG A 294 19.22 -40.89 9.14
N THR A 295 18.48 -41.45 8.18
CA THR A 295 17.55 -40.70 7.31
C THR A 295 16.15 -40.55 7.89
N GLY A 296 15.88 -41.10 9.09
CA GLY A 296 14.61 -40.95 9.80
C GLY A 296 13.48 -41.85 9.31
N VAL A 297 13.80 -43.01 8.72
CA VAL A 297 12.81 -44.01 8.28
C VAL A 297 13.01 -45.29 9.10
N ASP A 298 12.12 -45.55 10.05
CA ASP A 298 12.20 -46.74 10.91
C ASP A 298 11.72 -47.99 10.13
N ALA A 299 12.60 -48.98 10.00
CA ALA A 299 12.37 -50.19 9.20
C ALA A 299 11.88 -51.38 10.04
N SER A 300 11.21 -51.14 11.18
CA SER A 300 10.56 -52.21 11.94
C SER A 300 9.06 -52.29 11.67
N VAL A 301 8.66 -53.41 11.05
CA VAL A 301 7.33 -54.06 11.09
C VAL A 301 6.33 -53.71 9.97
N THR A 302 6.20 -54.70 9.05
CA THR A 302 5.08 -55.11 8.17
C THR A 302 4.39 -54.14 7.20
N PRO A 303 4.00 -54.65 6.01
CA PRO A 303 3.52 -53.84 4.91
C PRO A 303 2.04 -53.55 5.13
N ASP A 304 1.71 -52.31 5.47
CA ASP A 304 0.45 -51.66 5.12
C ASP A 304 0.37 -50.39 5.96
N THR A 305 0.85 -49.29 5.39
CA THR A 305 0.30 -47.94 5.57
C THR A 305 1.16 -46.97 4.77
N GLU A 306 0.61 -46.53 3.65
CA GLU A 306 1.10 -45.39 2.88
C GLU A 306 1.20 -44.17 3.82
N SER A 307 2.40 -43.87 4.31
CA SER A 307 2.71 -42.56 4.88
C SER A 307 4.10 -42.14 4.41
N LEU A 308 4.15 -41.66 3.17
CA LEU A 308 5.28 -40.89 2.67
C LEU A 308 5.32 -39.55 3.41
N GLY A 309 6.05 -39.52 4.52
CA GLY A 309 6.32 -38.31 5.28
C GLY A 309 7.22 -38.62 6.46
N ARG A 310 8.20 -37.74 6.73
CA ARG A 310 9.07 -37.80 7.90
C ARG A 310 8.21 -37.85 9.17
N ARG A 311 8.09 -39.01 9.82
CA ARG A 311 7.49 -39.09 11.15
C ARG A 311 8.52 -38.51 12.13
N MET A 312 8.21 -37.37 12.74
CA MET A 312 9.08 -36.74 13.74
C MET A 312 9.37 -37.74 14.85
N GLY A 313 10.64 -37.87 15.23
CA GLY A 313 11.06 -38.82 16.26
C GLY A 313 10.48 -38.46 17.63
N GLY A 314 10.34 -39.45 18.51
CA GLY A 314 9.76 -39.28 19.86
C GLY A 314 10.43 -38.18 20.70
N ASP A 315 11.72 -37.93 20.48
CA ASP A 315 12.47 -36.86 21.13
C ASP A 315 12.15 -35.48 20.52
N GLU A 316 11.90 -35.38 19.22
CA GLU A 316 11.43 -34.15 18.57
C GLU A 316 10.00 -33.82 19.04
N THR A 317 9.12 -34.82 19.18
CA THR A 317 7.77 -34.60 19.72
C THR A 317 7.81 -34.19 21.19
N ARG A 318 8.72 -34.75 22.00
CA ARG A 318 8.88 -34.34 23.40
C ARG A 318 9.48 -32.95 23.53
N ALA A 319 10.40 -32.56 22.64
CA ALA A 319 10.95 -31.21 22.59
C ALA A 319 9.87 -30.18 22.17
N LEU A 320 9.03 -30.53 21.19
CA LEU A 320 7.90 -29.69 20.78
C LEU A 320 6.83 -29.60 21.88
N GLU A 321 6.55 -30.68 22.60
CA GLU A 321 5.66 -30.65 23.76
C GLU A 321 6.21 -29.75 24.88
N GLY A 322 7.52 -29.76 25.11
CA GLY A 322 8.18 -28.84 26.04
C GLY A 322 8.06 -27.37 25.63
N ILE A 323 8.20 -27.06 24.33
CA ILE A 323 8.05 -25.69 23.81
C ILE A 323 6.59 -25.24 23.86
N VAL A 324 5.64 -26.13 23.54
CA VAL A 324 4.20 -25.85 23.65
C VAL A 324 3.80 -25.63 25.12
N ALA A 325 4.32 -26.42 26.05
CA ALA A 325 4.10 -26.20 27.48
C ALA A 325 4.68 -24.87 27.97
N ALA A 326 5.86 -24.47 27.48
CA ALA A 326 6.46 -23.18 27.78
C ALA A 326 5.65 -22.00 27.21
N MET A 327 5.13 -22.10 25.97
CA MET A 327 4.23 -21.10 25.39
C MET A 327 2.89 -21.01 26.12
N ALA A 328 2.31 -22.15 26.53
CA ALA A 328 1.08 -22.17 27.30
C ALA A 328 1.25 -21.51 28.68
N ALA A 329 2.39 -21.74 29.35
CA ALA A 329 2.75 -21.06 30.60
C ALA A 329 2.95 -19.54 30.40
N GLN A 330 3.50 -19.12 29.26
CA GLN A 330 3.71 -17.71 28.94
C GLN A 330 2.38 -16.97 28.65
N ASN A 331 1.42 -17.62 27.98
CA ASN A 331 0.08 -17.06 27.75
C ASN A 331 -0.76 -16.93 29.04
N GLN A 332 -0.61 -17.85 30.00
CA GLN A 332 -1.28 -17.71 31.31
C GLN A 332 -0.67 -16.62 32.21
N ALA A 333 0.58 -16.23 31.97
CA ALA A 333 1.23 -15.12 32.68
C ALA A 333 0.84 -13.74 32.13
N SER A 334 0.55 -13.63 30.82
CA SER A 334 0.00 -12.40 30.22
C SER A 334 -1.45 -12.14 30.64
N ASP A 335 -2.27 -13.19 30.78
CA ASP A 335 -3.69 -13.06 31.17
C ASP A 335 -3.90 -12.66 32.65
N LYS A 336 -2.85 -12.69 33.47
CA LYS A 336 -2.88 -12.26 34.89
C LYS A 336 -2.38 -10.83 35.11
N MET A 337 -1.92 -10.13 34.08
CA MET A 337 -1.54 -8.71 34.17
C MET A 337 -2.59 -7.75 33.59
N GLU A 338 -3.73 -8.27 33.11
CA GLU A 338 -4.86 -7.48 32.58
C GLU A 338 -6.14 -7.55 33.44
N GLU A 339 -6.05 -8.02 34.70
CA GLU A 339 -7.16 -7.94 35.68
C GLU A 339 -6.83 -7.07 36.90
#